data_AF-A0AAV9FCC3-F1
#
_entry.id   AF-A0AAV9FCC3-F1
#
_cell.length_a   1.000
_cell.length_b   1.000
_cell.length_c   1.000
_cell.angle_alpha   90.00
_cell.angle_beta   90.00
_cell.angle_gamma   90.00
#
_symmetry.space_group_name_H-M   'P 1'
#
loop_
_entity.id
_entity.type
_entity.pdbx_description
1 polymer ?
#
loop_
_entity_poly.entity_id
_entity_poly.type
_entity_poly.pdbx_seq_one_letter_code
_entity_poly.pdbx_strand_id
1 'polypeptide(L)'
;MAKKKNLEPSEEPFDISSVPREVKTQPLAEKKATGKKPAGLGAPPSGPPSTVDAYEKLLSSISEFSSFGKLFKSSAPVELTEAETEYAVNVVKHIYDGHVVFQYNCTNTIPTQLLENVTVFVDSSEAEEFEEVVSKPLRTLPYDSPGQTFVAFGKPEGVPAVGKFSNVLKFIVKEVDSSGEADDDGVEDEYQLEDLEVVPADYMLKVGVANFRNAWESMGDDCERVDEYGLGVRESLAEAVSAVINILGMQPCEGTENVPNNSRSHNCLLSGVFIGNIRVLVRLAFGIDGRQVAMKLSVRSEDQSISDAIHDIVANG
;
A
#
# COMPACT_ATOMS: atom_id res chain seq x y z
N MET A 1 -22.94 57.88 -25.38
CA MET A 1 -22.12 57.21 -26.42
C MET A 1 -20.65 57.38 -26.09
N ALA A 2 -19.91 56.28 -25.90
CA ALA A 2 -18.45 56.10 -26.11
C ALA A 2 -18.11 54.65 -25.69
N LYS A 3 -18.24 53.68 -26.60
CA LYS A 3 -17.20 52.98 -27.39
C LYS A 3 -16.33 51.99 -26.60
N LYS A 4 -16.64 50.70 -26.83
CA LYS A 4 -15.91 49.48 -26.47
C LYS A 4 -14.52 49.44 -27.13
N LYS A 5 -13.54 48.84 -26.44
CA LYS A 5 -12.30 48.32 -27.04
C LYS A 5 -12.38 46.79 -27.07
N ASN A 6 -12.30 46.23 -28.27
CA ASN A 6 -12.08 44.80 -28.53
C ASN A 6 -10.66 44.42 -28.10
N LEU A 7 -10.49 43.24 -27.50
CA LEU A 7 -9.23 42.50 -27.58
C LEU A 7 -9.35 41.54 -28.77
N GLU A 8 -8.39 41.61 -29.67
CA GLU A 8 -8.24 40.69 -30.80
C GLU A 8 -7.62 39.37 -30.31
N PRO A 9 -8.08 38.21 -30.81
CA PRO A 9 -7.41 36.92 -30.60
C PRO A 9 -6.15 36.84 -31.48
N SER A 10 -5.05 36.33 -30.91
CA SER A 10 -3.80 36.06 -31.63
C SER A 10 -3.94 34.80 -32.49
N GLU A 11 -3.64 34.91 -33.79
CA GLU A 11 -3.60 33.81 -34.76
C GLU A 11 -2.18 33.22 -34.90
N GLU A 12 -1.65 32.59 -33.85
CA GLU A 12 -0.48 31.70 -33.98
C GLU A 12 -0.74 30.35 -33.29
N PRO A 13 -0.52 29.21 -33.97
CA PRO A 13 -0.67 27.90 -33.36
C PRO A 13 0.42 27.65 -32.30
N PHE A 14 0.01 27.03 -31.19
CA PHE A 14 0.88 26.68 -30.07
C PHE A 14 2.03 25.76 -30.52
N ASP A 15 3.29 26.21 -30.34
CA ASP A 15 4.50 25.44 -30.64
C ASP A 15 4.98 24.67 -29.40
N ILE A 16 4.77 23.35 -29.45
CA ILE A 16 5.13 22.38 -28.41
C ILE A 16 6.65 22.27 -28.17
N SER A 17 7.49 22.85 -29.03
CA SER A 17 8.95 22.91 -28.85
C SER A 17 9.40 23.98 -27.85
N SER A 18 8.49 24.87 -27.41
CA SER A 18 8.77 25.95 -26.46
C SER A 18 8.70 25.52 -24.98
N VAL A 19 8.48 24.24 -24.69
CA VAL A 19 8.46 23.69 -23.33
C VAL A 19 9.85 23.12 -22.98
N PRO A 20 10.59 23.68 -22.00
CA PRO A 20 11.93 23.20 -21.67
C PRO A 20 11.89 21.78 -21.08
N ARG A 21 12.34 20.79 -21.87
CA ARG A 21 12.77 19.47 -21.39
C ARG A 21 14.25 19.55 -21.01
N GLU A 22 14.56 19.52 -19.72
CA GLU A 22 15.67 18.74 -19.14
C GLU A 22 15.97 19.15 -17.69
N VAL A 23 15.88 18.13 -16.83
CA VAL A 23 16.51 18.06 -15.52
C VAL A 23 18.03 17.97 -15.74
N LYS A 24 18.77 19.00 -15.36
CA LYS A 24 20.24 18.96 -15.31
C LYS A 24 20.72 18.87 -13.87
N THR A 25 21.23 17.70 -13.51
CA THR A 25 22.10 17.44 -12.35
C THR A 25 23.33 18.35 -12.41
N GLN A 26 23.59 19.11 -11.33
CA GLN A 26 24.82 19.88 -11.16
C GLN A 26 25.82 19.15 -10.24
N PRO A 27 27.13 19.13 -10.57
CA PRO A 27 28.17 18.60 -9.68
C PRO A 27 28.48 19.58 -8.53
N LEU A 28 28.73 19.02 -7.35
CA LEU A 28 29.13 19.74 -6.14
C LEU A 28 30.53 20.37 -6.32
N ALA A 29 30.63 21.70 -6.29
CA ALA A 29 31.89 22.41 -6.18
C ALA A 29 32.09 22.92 -4.75
N GLU A 30 33.18 22.49 -4.11
CA GLU A 30 33.62 22.94 -2.80
C GLU A 30 34.00 24.44 -2.82
N LYS A 31 33.41 25.23 -1.93
CA LYS A 31 33.95 26.54 -1.52
C LYS A 31 33.96 26.65 0.00
N LYS A 32 35.19 26.64 0.54
CA LYS A 32 35.53 27.14 1.88
C LYS A 32 35.16 28.62 2.01
N ALA A 33 34.40 28.98 3.04
CA ALA A 33 34.47 30.30 3.66
C ALA A 33 34.10 30.22 5.14
N THR A 34 34.93 30.86 5.95
CA THR A 34 34.93 30.96 7.41
C THR A 34 33.96 32.03 7.92
N GLY A 35 33.22 31.73 9.00
CA GLY A 35 33.02 32.68 10.12
C GLY A 35 31.62 33.22 10.44
N LYS A 36 31.16 32.86 11.65
CA LYS A 36 30.26 33.54 12.62
C LYS A 36 28.72 33.41 12.49
N LYS A 37 28.15 32.76 13.52
CA LYS A 37 26.73 32.79 13.98
C LYS A 37 26.30 34.21 14.41
N PRO A 38 24.99 34.52 14.33
CA PRO A 38 24.14 34.41 15.52
C PRO A 38 22.84 33.63 15.29
N ALA A 39 22.20 33.24 16.40
CA ALA A 39 21.00 32.41 16.49
C ALA A 39 19.74 33.08 15.91
N GLY A 40 18.90 32.26 15.28
CA GLY A 40 17.50 32.56 14.94
C GLY A 40 16.77 31.26 14.65
N LEU A 41 15.78 30.93 15.46
CA LEU A 41 14.88 29.81 15.29
C LEU A 41 14.08 30.00 13.99
N GLY A 42 14.31 29.13 13.01
CA GLY A 42 13.45 28.97 11.85
C GLY A 42 13.35 27.46 11.59
N ALA A 43 12.16 26.90 11.75
CA ALA A 43 11.91 25.53 11.34
C ALA A 43 12.28 25.38 9.85
N PRO A 44 12.99 24.32 9.44
CA PRO A 44 13.20 24.07 8.03
C PRO A 44 11.83 23.95 7.34
N PRO A 45 11.67 24.45 6.10
CA PRO A 45 10.43 24.29 5.35
C PRO A 45 10.11 22.80 5.28
N SER A 46 8.87 22.44 5.62
CA SER A 46 8.36 21.08 5.50
C SER A 46 8.67 20.59 4.10
N GLY A 47 9.42 19.49 4.00
CA GLY A 47 9.61 18.79 2.73
C GLY A 47 8.25 18.41 2.13
N PRO A 48 8.22 17.99 0.86
CA PRO A 48 6.99 17.46 0.28
C PRO A 48 6.43 16.37 1.20
N PRO A 49 5.12 16.38 1.49
CA PRO A 49 4.51 15.41 2.38
C PRO A 49 4.81 14.00 1.87
N SER A 50 5.14 13.09 2.78
CA SER A 50 5.27 11.69 2.41
C SER A 50 3.92 11.17 1.89
N THR A 51 3.92 10.13 1.07
CA THR A 51 2.67 9.52 0.57
C THR A 51 1.74 9.09 1.71
N VAL A 52 2.32 8.67 2.84
CA VAL A 52 1.58 8.34 4.08
C VAL A 52 0.87 9.56 4.65
N ASP A 53 1.54 10.73 4.73
CA ASP A 53 0.93 11.97 5.22
C ASP A 53 -0.24 12.41 4.32
N ALA A 54 -0.14 12.16 3.01
CA ALA A 54 -1.19 12.47 2.05
C ALA A 54 -2.43 11.59 2.26
N TYR A 55 -2.26 10.27 2.46
CA TYR A 55 -3.36 9.37 2.78
C TYR A 55 -4.01 9.69 4.13
N GLU A 56 -3.22 9.94 5.17
CA GLU A 56 -3.75 10.29 6.49
C GLU A 56 -4.60 11.57 6.43
N LYS A 57 -4.13 12.59 5.69
CA LYS A 57 -4.89 13.83 5.46
C LYS A 57 -6.16 13.59 4.65
N LEU A 58 -6.11 12.76 3.61
CA LEU A 58 -7.28 12.43 2.79
C LEU A 58 -8.33 11.71 3.64
N LEU A 59 -7.95 10.62 4.29
CA LEU A 59 -8.86 9.77 5.06
C LEU A 59 -9.46 10.51 6.26
N SER A 60 -8.68 11.35 6.95
CA SER A 60 -9.20 12.19 8.05
C SER A 60 -10.18 13.29 7.60
N SER A 61 -10.22 13.62 6.30
CA SER A 61 -11.23 14.54 5.75
C SER A 61 -12.59 13.87 5.50
N ILE A 62 -12.65 12.54 5.57
CA ILE A 62 -13.87 11.76 5.41
C ILE A 62 -14.47 11.52 6.79
N SER A 63 -15.62 12.15 7.07
CA SER A 63 -16.27 12.14 8.39
C SER A 63 -16.57 10.72 8.91
N GLU A 64 -16.92 9.82 8.00
CA GLU A 64 -17.28 8.44 8.27
C GLU A 64 -16.09 7.63 8.83
N PHE A 65 -14.85 8.09 8.61
CA PHE A 65 -13.64 7.42 9.09
C PHE A 65 -13.05 8.06 10.35
N SER A 66 -13.69 9.12 10.88
CA SER A 66 -13.17 9.91 12.00
C SER A 66 -12.98 9.11 13.29
N SER A 67 -13.74 8.02 13.47
CA SER A 67 -13.66 7.14 14.64
C SER A 67 -12.68 5.97 14.50
N PHE A 68 -12.06 5.76 13.32
CA PHE A 68 -11.19 4.60 13.08
C PHE A 68 -9.83 4.69 13.76
N GLY A 69 -9.50 5.86 14.34
CA GLY A 69 -8.26 6.09 15.04
C GLY A 69 -7.11 6.45 14.09
N LYS A 70 -5.88 6.10 14.48
CA LYS A 70 -4.68 6.45 13.72
C LYS A 70 -4.45 5.44 12.59
N LEU A 71 -4.17 5.95 11.39
CA LEU A 71 -3.73 5.13 10.26
C LEU A 71 -2.40 4.44 10.61
N PHE A 72 -2.37 3.12 10.52
CA PHE A 72 -1.15 2.33 10.76
C PHE A 72 -0.28 2.23 9.51
N LYS A 73 -0.89 1.85 8.38
CA LYS A 73 -0.19 1.64 7.11
C LYS A 73 -1.14 1.83 5.93
N SER A 74 -0.61 2.25 4.79
CA SER A 74 -1.28 2.12 3.49
C SER A 74 -0.45 1.24 2.57
N SER A 75 -1.09 0.36 1.79
CA SER A 75 -0.41 -0.48 0.80
C SER A 75 0.06 0.33 -0.41
N ALA A 76 0.88 -0.29 -1.27
CA ALA A 76 0.94 0.14 -2.66
C ALA A 76 -0.40 -0.16 -3.37
N PRO A 77 -0.74 0.55 -4.46
CA PRO A 77 -1.89 0.20 -5.28
C PRO A 77 -1.77 -1.22 -5.83
N VAL A 78 -2.89 -1.94 -5.82
CA VAL A 78 -3.06 -3.24 -6.46
C VAL A 78 -4.06 -3.05 -7.60
N GLU A 79 -3.65 -3.34 -8.83
CA GLU A 79 -4.55 -3.27 -9.99
C GLU A 79 -5.62 -4.36 -9.85
N LEU A 80 -6.88 -3.98 -10.12
CA LEU A 80 -8.04 -4.87 -10.10
C LEU A 80 -8.67 -5.05 -11.49
N THR A 81 -8.01 -4.51 -12.51
CA THR A 81 -8.35 -4.63 -13.93
C THR A 81 -7.07 -4.76 -14.73
N GLU A 82 -7.14 -5.41 -15.90
CA GLU A 82 -6.03 -5.42 -16.83
C GLU A 82 -5.73 -4.01 -17.38
N ALA A 83 -4.55 -3.82 -17.98
CA ALA A 83 -4.23 -2.56 -18.63
C ALA A 83 -5.08 -2.36 -19.90
N GLU A 84 -5.46 -1.12 -20.19
CA GLU A 84 -6.17 -0.73 -21.43
C GLU A 84 -7.60 -1.30 -21.58
N THR A 85 -8.25 -1.68 -20.48
CA THR A 85 -9.68 -2.06 -20.43
C THR A 85 -10.61 -0.84 -20.32
N GLU A 86 -11.92 -1.10 -20.32
CA GLU A 86 -13.01 -0.09 -20.25
C GLU A 86 -12.91 0.79 -19.01
N TYR A 87 -12.51 0.20 -17.90
CA TYR A 87 -12.30 0.87 -16.62
C TYR A 87 -10.93 0.49 -16.10
N ALA A 88 -10.17 1.49 -15.67
CA ALA A 88 -8.93 1.27 -14.94
C ALA A 88 -9.24 1.42 -13.44
N VAL A 89 -9.10 0.34 -12.69
CA VAL A 89 -9.37 0.31 -11.25
C VAL A 89 -8.18 -0.29 -10.51
N ASN A 90 -7.65 0.44 -9.53
CA ASN A 90 -6.75 -0.11 -8.52
C ASN A 90 -7.26 0.20 -7.12
N VAL A 91 -6.80 -0.59 -6.16
CA VAL A 91 -7.16 -0.46 -4.75
C VAL A 91 -5.94 -0.19 -3.89
N VAL A 92 -6.10 0.71 -2.92
CA VAL A 92 -5.16 0.91 -1.82
C VAL A 92 -5.82 0.45 -0.54
N LYS A 93 -5.13 -0.42 0.21
CA LYS A 93 -5.56 -0.91 1.52
C LYS A 93 -5.02 0.02 2.60
N HIS A 94 -5.89 0.57 3.42
CA HIS A 94 -5.53 1.40 4.57
C HIS A 94 -5.85 0.64 5.86
N ILE A 95 -4.81 0.34 6.62
CA ILE A 95 -4.90 -0.49 7.81
C ILE A 95 -4.96 0.40 9.04
N TYR A 96 -5.97 0.16 9.87
CA TYR A 96 -6.16 0.72 11.21
C TYR A 96 -6.21 -0.43 12.23
N ASP A 97 -6.17 -0.09 13.52
CA ASP A 97 -6.13 -1.10 14.59
C ASP A 97 -7.38 -2.01 14.59
N GLY A 98 -8.57 -1.41 14.43
CA GLY A 98 -9.85 -2.13 14.36
C GLY A 98 -10.56 -2.04 13.00
N HIS A 99 -9.94 -1.46 11.97
CA HIS A 99 -10.59 -1.25 10.67
C HIS A 99 -9.63 -1.45 9.49
N VAL A 100 -10.20 -1.77 8.34
CA VAL A 100 -9.51 -1.70 7.04
C VAL A 100 -10.38 -0.87 6.09
N VAL A 101 -9.77 0.08 5.38
CA VAL A 101 -10.44 0.85 4.32
C VAL A 101 -9.83 0.48 2.98
N PHE A 102 -10.68 0.08 2.04
CA PHE A 102 -10.35 -0.08 0.63
C PHE A 102 -10.68 1.23 -0.09
N GLN A 103 -9.64 1.90 -0.58
CA GLN A 103 -9.76 3.05 -1.48
C GLN A 103 -9.63 2.54 -2.91
N TYR A 104 -10.72 2.54 -3.66
CA TYR A 104 -10.71 2.22 -5.08
C TYR A 104 -10.50 3.50 -5.87
N ASN A 105 -9.41 3.56 -6.63
CA ASN A 105 -9.15 4.64 -7.60
C ASN A 105 -9.68 4.16 -8.95
N CYS A 106 -10.70 4.83 -9.47
CA CYS A 106 -11.40 4.45 -10.68
C CYS A 106 -11.19 5.50 -11.77
N THR A 107 -11.00 5.05 -13.00
CA THR A 107 -10.99 5.92 -14.19
C THR A 107 -11.84 5.28 -15.28
N ASN A 108 -12.82 6.04 -15.78
CA ASN A 108 -13.59 5.66 -16.97
C ASN A 108 -12.78 5.97 -18.23
N THR A 109 -12.48 4.96 -19.06
CA THR A 109 -11.69 5.13 -20.28
C THR A 109 -12.56 5.23 -21.54
N ILE A 110 -13.89 5.20 -21.40
CA ILE A 110 -14.83 5.26 -22.53
C ILE A 110 -15.31 6.71 -22.75
N PRO A 111 -14.97 7.35 -23.89
CA PRO A 111 -15.29 8.77 -24.14
C PRO A 111 -16.78 9.09 -24.24
N THR A 112 -17.59 8.13 -24.67
CA THR A 112 -19.03 8.28 -24.90
C THR A 112 -19.85 7.90 -23.66
N GLN A 113 -19.23 7.82 -22.49
CA GLN A 113 -19.88 7.44 -21.25
C GLN A 113 -19.60 8.43 -20.12
N LEU A 114 -20.63 8.70 -19.33
CA LEU A 114 -20.54 9.28 -18.01
C LEU A 114 -21.07 8.24 -17.03
N LEU A 115 -20.27 7.89 -16.02
CA LEU A 115 -20.77 7.03 -14.94
C LEU A 115 -21.25 7.88 -13.77
N GLU A 116 -22.40 7.53 -13.21
CA GLU A 116 -22.94 8.13 -11.98
C GLU A 116 -23.14 7.07 -10.91
N ASN A 117 -23.10 7.51 -9.64
CA ASN A 117 -23.30 6.66 -8.46
C ASN A 117 -22.42 5.40 -8.46
N VAL A 118 -21.12 5.58 -8.75
CA VAL A 118 -20.14 4.50 -8.84
C VAL A 118 -19.82 3.99 -7.43
N THR A 119 -20.08 2.70 -7.22
CA THR A 119 -19.81 1.96 -5.97
C THR A 119 -19.04 0.69 -6.28
N VAL A 120 -18.34 0.15 -5.27
CA VAL A 120 -17.84 -1.22 -5.35
C VAL A 120 -18.62 -2.04 -4.34
N PHE A 121 -19.34 -3.05 -4.85
CA PHE A 121 -19.89 -4.10 -4.01
C PHE A 121 -18.79 -5.10 -3.71
N VAL A 122 -18.61 -5.42 -2.43
CA VAL A 122 -17.53 -6.29 -1.96
C VAL A 122 -18.15 -7.50 -1.28
N ASP A 123 -17.97 -8.68 -1.88
CA ASP A 123 -18.30 -9.94 -1.23
C ASP A 123 -17.15 -10.34 -0.30
N SER A 124 -17.47 -10.45 0.99
CA SER A 124 -16.55 -10.80 2.08
C SER A 124 -16.82 -12.21 2.64
N SER A 125 -17.51 -13.09 1.89
CA SER A 125 -17.82 -14.44 2.36
C SER A 125 -16.58 -15.29 2.69
N GLU A 126 -15.43 -14.99 2.09
CA GLU A 126 -14.13 -15.62 2.37
C GLU A 126 -13.27 -14.78 3.35
N ALA A 127 -13.91 -13.89 4.11
CA ALA A 127 -13.28 -12.95 5.04
C ALA A 127 -14.16 -12.74 6.29
N GLU A 128 -14.53 -13.84 6.96
CA GLU A 128 -15.53 -13.87 8.04
C GLU A 128 -15.25 -12.95 9.24
N GLU A 129 -13.99 -12.54 9.46
CA GLU A 129 -13.59 -11.62 10.52
C GLU A 129 -13.84 -10.13 10.19
N PHE A 130 -14.29 -9.84 8.97
CA PHE A 130 -14.54 -8.49 8.49
C PHE A 130 -16.05 -8.21 8.40
N GLU A 131 -16.47 -7.06 8.94
CA GLU A 131 -17.84 -6.57 8.85
C GLU A 131 -17.87 -5.24 8.09
N GLU A 132 -18.61 -5.14 6.99
CA GLU A 132 -18.74 -3.87 6.25
C GLU A 132 -19.45 -2.82 7.13
N VAL A 133 -18.79 -1.68 7.35
CA VAL A 133 -19.31 -0.60 8.22
C VAL A 133 -19.64 0.68 7.46
N VAL A 134 -18.97 0.94 6.32
CA VAL A 134 -19.17 2.15 5.52
C VAL A 134 -18.92 1.83 4.05
N SER A 135 -19.81 2.30 3.17
CA SER A 135 -19.56 2.41 1.74
C SER A 135 -19.84 3.84 1.28
N LYS A 136 -18.89 4.45 0.58
CA LYS A 136 -18.98 5.84 0.12
C LYS A 136 -18.91 5.90 -1.41
N PRO A 137 -20.04 6.16 -2.09
CA PRO A 137 -20.08 6.21 -3.55
C PRO A 137 -19.31 7.39 -4.11
N LEU A 138 -18.80 7.21 -5.33
CA LEU A 138 -18.36 8.28 -6.19
C LEU A 138 -19.55 8.78 -7.03
N ARG A 139 -19.92 10.04 -6.85
CA ARG A 139 -21.13 10.60 -7.48
C ARG A 139 -21.08 10.58 -9.01
N THR A 140 -19.93 10.91 -9.58
CA THR A 140 -19.74 11.01 -11.02
C THR A 140 -18.31 10.62 -11.38
N LEU A 141 -18.15 9.90 -12.49
CA LEU A 141 -16.86 9.53 -13.07
C LEU A 141 -16.90 9.81 -14.58
N PRO A 142 -16.56 11.04 -14.99
CA PRO A 142 -16.43 11.41 -16.40
C PRO A 142 -15.29 10.66 -17.09
N TYR A 143 -15.29 10.66 -18.43
CA TYR A 143 -14.18 10.16 -19.23
C TYR A 143 -12.84 10.78 -18.81
N ASP A 144 -11.84 9.92 -18.64
CA ASP A 144 -10.43 10.26 -18.39
C ASP A 144 -10.21 11.16 -17.17
N SER A 145 -11.18 11.15 -16.23
CA SER A 145 -11.14 11.93 -14.99
C SER A 145 -11.15 10.98 -13.80
N PRO A 146 -9.99 10.76 -13.14
CA PRO A 146 -9.91 9.83 -12.01
C PRO A 146 -10.80 10.24 -10.85
N GLY A 147 -11.46 9.26 -10.24
CA GLY A 147 -12.28 9.41 -9.04
C GLY A 147 -12.00 8.32 -8.02
N GLN A 148 -12.60 8.47 -6.83
CA GLN A 148 -12.37 7.55 -5.71
C GLN A 148 -13.69 7.16 -5.05
N THR A 149 -13.83 5.86 -4.79
CA THR A 149 -14.90 5.29 -3.96
C THR A 149 -14.27 4.45 -2.86
N PHE A 150 -14.97 4.29 -1.73
CA PHE A 150 -14.40 3.67 -0.54
C PHE A 150 -15.35 2.66 0.07
N VAL A 151 -14.79 1.54 0.53
CA VAL A 151 -15.49 0.56 1.37
C VAL A 151 -14.64 0.32 2.61
N ALA A 152 -15.24 0.36 3.79
CA ALA A 152 -14.55 0.15 5.06
C ALA A 152 -15.16 -1.02 5.82
N PHE A 153 -14.28 -1.79 6.44
CA PHE A 153 -14.61 -2.96 7.25
C PHE A 153 -14.11 -2.78 8.68
N GLY A 154 -14.94 -3.13 9.65
CA GLY A 154 -14.51 -3.40 11.02
C GLY A 154 -13.86 -4.78 11.11
N LYS A 155 -12.90 -4.94 12.02
CA LYS A 155 -12.23 -6.21 12.34
C LYS A 155 -11.83 -6.22 13.83
N PRO A 156 -11.46 -7.38 14.42
CA PRO A 156 -10.93 -7.44 15.77
C PRO A 156 -9.73 -6.48 15.96
N GLU A 157 -9.71 -5.71 17.06
CA GLU A 157 -8.61 -4.80 17.40
C GLU A 157 -7.35 -5.57 17.83
N GLY A 158 -6.17 -5.07 17.47
CA GLY A 158 -4.88 -5.65 17.87
C GLY A 158 -4.53 -7.01 17.25
N VAL A 159 -5.48 -7.66 16.56
CA VAL A 159 -5.28 -8.95 15.89
C VAL A 159 -5.33 -8.76 14.37
N PRO A 160 -4.39 -9.32 13.60
CA PRO A 160 -4.49 -9.39 12.14
C PRO A 160 -5.67 -10.27 11.74
N ALA A 161 -6.60 -9.71 10.97
CA ALA A 161 -7.61 -10.48 10.25
C ALA A 161 -7.15 -10.62 8.79
N VAL A 162 -7.34 -11.79 8.19
CA VAL A 162 -6.98 -12.06 6.79
C VAL A 162 -8.20 -12.55 6.03
N GLY A 163 -8.22 -12.36 4.72
CA GLY A 163 -9.37 -12.78 3.94
C GLY A 163 -9.29 -12.36 2.49
N LYS A 164 -10.14 -13.00 1.70
CA LYS A 164 -10.30 -12.76 0.27
C LYS A 164 -11.63 -12.07 0.01
N PHE A 165 -11.61 -11.09 -0.89
CA PHE A 165 -12.73 -10.21 -1.20
C PHE A 165 -12.97 -10.19 -2.70
N SER A 166 -14.17 -10.54 -3.12
CA SER A 166 -14.57 -10.42 -4.53
C SER A 166 -15.24 -9.08 -4.77
N ASN A 167 -14.83 -8.38 -5.83
CA ASN A 167 -15.17 -6.98 -6.05
C ASN A 167 -15.98 -6.81 -7.34
N VAL A 168 -17.08 -6.06 -7.27
CA VAL A 168 -17.91 -5.73 -8.43
C VAL A 168 -18.16 -4.22 -8.45
N LEU A 169 -17.67 -3.55 -9.50
CA LEU A 169 -17.96 -2.13 -9.73
C LEU A 169 -19.41 -2.01 -10.22
N LYS A 170 -20.22 -1.19 -9.54
CA LYS A 170 -21.62 -0.94 -9.89
C LYS A 170 -21.84 0.53 -10.12
N PHE A 171 -22.56 0.88 -11.18
CA PHE A 171 -22.76 2.26 -11.59
C PHE A 171 -24.01 2.43 -12.46
N ILE A 172 -24.37 3.68 -12.68
CA ILE A 172 -25.34 4.08 -13.70
C ILE A 172 -24.56 4.63 -14.88
N VAL A 173 -24.67 4.03 -16.05
CA VAL A 173 -24.05 4.53 -17.28
C VAL A 173 -25.01 5.46 -18.01
N LYS A 174 -24.51 6.63 -18.42
CA LYS A 174 -25.19 7.58 -19.29
C LYS A 174 -24.39 7.76 -20.57
N GLU A 175 -25.08 7.72 -21.71
CA GLU A 175 -24.46 7.99 -23.00
C GLU A 175 -24.13 9.49 -23.09
N VAL A 176 -22.95 9.79 -23.62
CA VAL A 176 -22.49 11.15 -23.87
C VAL A 176 -22.48 11.37 -25.38
N ASP A 177 -23.19 12.39 -25.82
CA ASP A 177 -23.32 12.70 -27.24
C ASP A 177 -22.10 13.49 -27.78
N SER A 178 -22.13 13.80 -29.08
CA SER A 178 -21.04 14.57 -29.72
C SER A 178 -20.92 16.02 -29.24
N SER A 179 -21.91 16.56 -28.53
CA SER A 179 -21.85 17.88 -27.90
C SER A 179 -21.17 17.83 -26.52
N GLY A 180 -21.00 16.63 -25.96
CA GLY A 180 -20.46 16.41 -24.62
C GLY A 180 -21.54 16.45 -23.53
N GLU A 181 -22.81 16.47 -23.90
CA GLU A 181 -23.94 16.38 -22.97
C GLU A 181 -24.29 14.91 -22.73
N ALA A 182 -24.48 14.56 -21.46
CA ALA A 182 -24.91 13.23 -21.05
C ALA A 182 -26.44 13.15 -21.05
N ASP A 183 -26.98 12.01 -21.46
CA ASP A 183 -28.43 11.77 -21.39
C ASP A 183 -28.97 11.87 -19.96
N ASP A 184 -30.21 12.35 -19.83
CA ASP A 184 -30.89 12.50 -18.54
C ASP A 184 -31.15 11.13 -17.88
N ASP A 185 -31.50 10.13 -18.69
CA ASP A 185 -31.78 8.76 -18.29
C ASP A 185 -30.50 7.90 -18.38
N GLY A 186 -30.21 7.11 -17.35
CA GLY A 186 -29.09 6.18 -17.33
C GLY A 186 -29.54 4.73 -17.08
N VAL A 187 -28.66 3.78 -17.37
CA VAL A 187 -28.90 2.34 -17.17
C VAL A 187 -27.98 1.83 -16.07
N GLU A 188 -28.51 1.03 -15.14
CA GLU A 188 -27.68 0.33 -14.15
C GLU A 188 -26.85 -0.76 -14.83
N ASP A 189 -25.55 -0.78 -14.55
CA ASP A 189 -24.63 -1.78 -15.08
C ASP A 189 -23.58 -2.16 -14.02
N GLU A 190 -22.89 -3.26 -14.26
CA GLU A 190 -21.86 -3.79 -13.37
C GLU A 190 -20.64 -4.32 -14.14
N TYR A 191 -19.47 -4.22 -13.50
CA TYR A 191 -18.20 -4.69 -14.06
C TYR A 191 -17.44 -5.50 -13.01
N GLN A 192 -17.15 -6.75 -13.33
CA GLN A 192 -16.39 -7.64 -12.46
C GLN A 192 -14.94 -7.18 -12.35
N LEU A 193 -14.45 -7.04 -11.13
CA LEU A 193 -13.05 -6.71 -10.85
C LEU A 193 -12.32 -7.98 -10.35
N GLU A 194 -10.99 -7.92 -10.32
CA GLU A 194 -10.18 -8.97 -9.70
C GLU A 194 -10.44 -9.08 -8.19
N ASP A 195 -10.13 -10.24 -7.64
CA ASP A 195 -10.21 -10.49 -6.21
C ASP A 195 -9.09 -9.74 -5.47
N LEU A 196 -9.40 -9.26 -4.27
CA LEU A 196 -8.46 -8.59 -3.38
C LEU A 196 -8.21 -9.45 -2.14
N GLU A 197 -6.96 -9.52 -1.70
CA GLU A 197 -6.61 -10.19 -0.44
C GLU A 197 -6.07 -9.18 0.59
N VAL A 198 -6.53 -9.34 1.82
CA VAL A 198 -5.87 -8.79 3.02
C VAL A 198 -5.04 -9.91 3.63
N VAL A 199 -3.73 -9.69 3.70
CA VAL A 199 -2.74 -10.69 4.10
C VAL A 199 -1.94 -10.25 5.32
N PRO A 200 -1.25 -11.15 6.04
CA PRO A 200 -0.49 -10.77 7.23
C PRO A 200 0.54 -9.65 7.00
N ALA A 201 1.17 -9.62 5.83
CA ALA A 201 2.12 -8.59 5.44
C ALA A 201 1.52 -7.16 5.40
N ASP A 202 0.19 -7.01 5.29
CA ASP A 202 -0.48 -5.71 5.39
C ASP A 202 -0.41 -5.13 6.80
N TYR A 203 -0.26 -5.98 7.82
CA TYR A 203 -0.14 -5.60 9.23
C TYR A 203 1.31 -5.40 9.69
N MET A 204 2.27 -5.47 8.76
CA MET A 204 3.70 -5.32 9.04
C MET A 204 4.29 -4.08 8.36
N LEU A 205 4.94 -3.22 9.13
CA LEU A 205 5.80 -2.15 8.62
C LEU A 205 7.23 -2.67 8.44
N LYS A 206 7.79 -2.47 7.25
CA LYS A 206 9.20 -2.75 6.94
C LYS A 206 10.08 -1.67 7.56
N VAL A 207 10.61 -1.95 8.75
CA VAL A 207 11.48 -1.03 9.49
C VAL A 207 12.81 -1.72 9.75
N GLY A 208 13.87 -1.18 9.17
CA GLY A 208 15.23 -1.68 9.35
C GLY A 208 15.82 -1.29 10.71
N VAL A 209 16.74 -2.11 11.19
CA VAL A 209 17.58 -1.80 12.36
C VAL A 209 19.03 -1.56 11.93
N ALA A 210 19.71 -0.60 12.56
CA ALA A 210 21.09 -0.26 12.20
C ALA A 210 22.11 -1.35 12.55
N ASN A 211 21.84 -2.12 13.61
CA ASN A 211 22.63 -3.27 14.03
C ASN A 211 21.68 -4.32 14.60
N PHE A 212 21.47 -5.41 13.86
CA PHE A 212 20.47 -6.41 14.23
C PHE A 212 20.84 -7.11 15.53
N ARG A 213 22.12 -7.45 15.71
CA ARG A 213 22.59 -8.11 16.93
C ARG A 213 22.28 -7.27 18.18
N ASN A 214 22.62 -5.99 18.17
CA ASN A 214 22.34 -5.11 19.31
C ASN A 214 20.85 -4.98 19.57
N ALA A 215 20.02 -4.84 18.52
CA ALA A 215 18.57 -4.79 18.66
C ALA A 215 18.01 -6.08 19.28
N TRP A 216 18.49 -7.24 18.81
CA TRP A 216 18.11 -8.56 19.31
C TRP A 216 18.46 -8.77 20.78
N GLU A 217 19.70 -8.46 21.17
CA GLU A 217 20.14 -8.60 22.56
C GLU A 217 19.41 -7.60 23.48
N SER A 218 19.16 -6.38 22.99
CA SER A 218 18.45 -5.35 23.78
C SER A 218 16.98 -5.67 24.02
N MET A 219 16.35 -6.42 23.12
CA MET A 219 14.95 -6.85 23.25
C MET A 219 14.77 -7.92 24.34
N GLY A 220 15.83 -8.66 24.69
CA GLY A 220 15.75 -9.76 25.65
C GLY A 220 15.04 -11.00 25.07
N ASP A 221 14.96 -12.07 25.86
CA ASP A 221 14.35 -13.36 25.49
C ASP A 221 13.02 -13.65 26.19
N ASP A 222 12.49 -12.69 26.97
CA ASP A 222 11.26 -12.85 27.77
C ASP A 222 10.05 -13.31 26.94
N CYS A 223 9.93 -12.81 25.71
CA CYS A 223 8.89 -13.17 24.74
C CYS A 223 9.47 -13.85 23.48
N GLU A 224 10.59 -14.57 23.63
CA GLU A 224 11.19 -15.33 22.53
C GLU A 224 10.37 -16.59 22.24
N ARG A 225 9.99 -16.77 20.98
CA ARG A 225 9.43 -18.03 20.48
C ARG A 225 10.35 -18.63 19.44
N VAL A 226 10.54 -19.94 19.50
CA VAL A 226 11.41 -20.69 18.61
C VAL A 226 10.73 -21.97 18.18
N ASP A 227 10.70 -22.24 16.87
CA ASP A 227 10.13 -23.47 16.32
C ASP A 227 10.76 -23.83 14.96
N GLU A 228 10.53 -25.05 14.48
CA GLU A 228 11.04 -25.58 13.22
C GLU A 228 9.91 -25.93 12.25
N TYR A 229 10.05 -25.49 10.99
CA TYR A 229 9.06 -25.64 9.95
C TYR A 229 9.66 -26.33 8.72
N GLY A 230 8.97 -27.35 8.22
CA GLY A 230 9.24 -27.92 6.91
C GLY A 230 8.57 -27.09 5.82
N LEU A 231 9.35 -26.49 4.94
CA LEU A 231 8.81 -25.72 3.79
C LEU A 231 8.50 -26.63 2.60
N GLY A 232 9.00 -27.87 2.62
CA GLY A 232 8.80 -28.86 1.57
C GLY A 232 9.78 -28.67 0.40
N VAL A 233 9.38 -29.12 -0.79
CA VAL A 233 10.23 -29.08 -1.98
C VAL A 233 10.35 -27.65 -2.50
N ARG A 234 11.58 -27.17 -2.72
CA ARG A 234 11.88 -25.88 -3.38
C ARG A 234 12.98 -26.05 -4.41
N GLU A 235 13.06 -25.13 -5.36
CA GLU A 235 14.13 -25.12 -6.36
C GLU A 235 15.45 -24.64 -5.76
N SER A 236 15.38 -23.69 -4.81
CA SER A 236 16.56 -23.15 -4.14
C SER A 236 16.26 -22.60 -2.75
N LEU A 237 17.32 -22.40 -1.94
CA LEU A 237 17.20 -21.63 -0.69
C LEU A 237 16.83 -20.16 -0.93
N ALA A 238 17.24 -19.56 -2.05
CA ALA A 238 16.92 -18.18 -2.38
C ALA A 238 15.40 -17.98 -2.55
N GLU A 239 14.75 -18.92 -3.22
CA GLU A 239 13.30 -18.97 -3.37
C GLU A 239 12.61 -19.08 -2.00
N ALA A 240 13.05 -20.01 -1.15
CA ALA A 240 12.49 -20.21 0.18
C ALA A 240 12.63 -18.97 1.08
N VAL A 241 13.81 -18.35 1.09
CA VAL A 241 14.07 -17.10 1.83
C VAL A 241 13.16 -15.98 1.34
N SER A 242 13.04 -15.81 0.02
CA SER A 242 12.19 -14.77 -0.57
C SER A 242 10.72 -14.98 -0.25
N ALA A 243 10.23 -16.22 -0.29
CA ALA A 243 8.86 -16.56 0.06
C ALA A 243 8.53 -16.19 1.51
N VAL A 244 9.39 -16.56 2.48
CA VAL A 244 9.18 -16.24 3.90
C VAL A 244 9.25 -14.73 4.15
N ILE A 245 10.16 -14.00 3.50
CA ILE A 245 10.22 -12.53 3.58
C ILE A 245 8.90 -11.91 3.10
N ASN A 246 8.34 -12.42 2.01
CA ASN A 246 7.10 -11.90 1.44
C ASN A 246 5.88 -12.22 2.31
N ILE A 247 5.77 -13.44 2.82
CA ILE A 247 4.70 -13.87 3.75
C ILE A 247 4.69 -12.98 5.00
N LEU A 248 5.87 -12.75 5.59
CA LEU A 248 6.00 -11.94 6.81
C LEU A 248 5.90 -10.43 6.54
N GLY A 249 6.19 -9.98 5.31
CA GLY A 249 6.19 -8.56 4.97
C GLY A 249 7.25 -7.73 5.71
N MET A 250 8.32 -8.35 6.20
CA MET A 250 9.34 -7.70 7.05
C MET A 250 10.52 -7.13 6.24
N GLN A 251 11.32 -6.28 6.88
CA GLN A 251 12.53 -5.71 6.30
C GLN A 251 13.71 -6.67 6.49
N PRO A 252 14.33 -7.19 5.41
CA PRO A 252 15.58 -7.92 5.54
C PRO A 252 16.71 -6.98 5.98
N CYS A 253 17.57 -7.49 6.84
CA CYS A 253 18.65 -6.75 7.48
C CYS A 253 20.01 -7.25 6.99
N GLU A 254 20.98 -6.32 6.96
CA GLU A 254 22.41 -6.64 6.78
C GLU A 254 22.74 -7.43 5.50
N GLY A 255 21.90 -7.32 4.46
CA GLY A 255 22.08 -8.02 3.19
C GLY A 255 21.79 -9.52 3.24
N THR A 256 21.16 -10.00 4.32
CA THR A 256 20.90 -11.43 4.57
C THR A 256 19.77 -12.01 3.71
N GLU A 257 19.10 -11.21 2.89
CA GLU A 257 18.23 -11.66 1.81
C GLU A 257 19.02 -12.27 0.63
N ASN A 258 20.30 -11.92 0.50
CA ASN A 258 21.15 -12.39 -0.60
C ASN A 258 21.73 -13.77 -0.28
N VAL A 259 21.09 -14.82 -0.81
CA VAL A 259 21.53 -16.20 -0.63
C VAL A 259 22.64 -16.55 -1.62
N PRO A 260 23.84 -16.99 -1.17
CA PRO A 260 24.89 -17.42 -2.09
C PRO A 260 24.47 -18.66 -2.89
N ASN A 261 24.84 -18.71 -4.16
CA ASN A 261 24.54 -19.84 -5.05
C ASN A 261 25.03 -21.17 -4.46
N ASN A 262 24.21 -22.22 -4.60
CA ASN A 262 24.50 -23.59 -4.14
C ASN A 262 24.70 -23.76 -2.62
N SER A 263 24.27 -22.79 -1.80
CA SER A 263 24.31 -22.93 -0.34
C SER A 263 23.44 -24.09 0.16
N ARG A 264 23.93 -24.82 1.17
CA ARG A 264 23.18 -25.87 1.88
C ARG A 264 22.46 -25.38 3.14
N SER A 265 22.85 -24.21 3.62
CA SER A 265 22.25 -23.55 4.77
C SER A 265 22.37 -22.04 4.60
N HIS A 266 21.45 -21.28 5.16
CA HIS A 266 21.46 -19.81 5.09
C HIS A 266 20.77 -19.21 6.31
N ASN A 267 21.28 -18.08 6.81
CA ASN A 267 20.61 -17.33 7.87
C ASN A 267 20.05 -16.02 7.32
N CYS A 268 18.80 -15.72 7.65
CA CYS A 268 18.14 -14.47 7.29
C CYS A 268 17.68 -13.73 8.54
N LEU A 269 17.87 -12.42 8.56
CA LEU A 269 17.54 -11.53 9.68
C LEU A 269 16.48 -10.54 9.22
N LEU A 270 15.32 -10.53 9.87
CA LEU A 270 14.22 -9.65 9.50
C LEU A 270 13.81 -8.76 10.68
N SER A 271 13.49 -7.50 10.41
CA SER A 271 12.95 -6.57 11.39
C SER A 271 11.70 -5.89 10.88
N GLY A 272 10.80 -5.56 11.80
CA GLY A 272 9.55 -4.88 11.45
C GLY A 272 8.86 -4.30 12.67
N VAL A 273 7.79 -3.58 12.39
CA VAL A 273 6.84 -3.11 13.41
C VAL A 273 5.48 -3.64 13.03
N PHE A 274 4.91 -4.46 13.89
CA PHE A 274 3.59 -5.04 13.72
C PHE A 274 2.50 -4.07 14.14
N ILE A 275 1.25 -4.37 13.75
CA ILE A 275 0.08 -3.60 14.19
C ILE A 275 0.05 -3.53 15.73
N GLY A 276 -0.42 -2.39 16.26
CA GLY A 276 -0.20 -2.02 17.67
C GLY A 276 1.14 -1.32 17.94
N ASN A 277 1.96 -1.09 16.91
CA ASN A 277 3.31 -0.50 17.00
C ASN A 277 4.33 -1.34 17.77
N ILE A 278 4.15 -2.67 17.78
CA ILE A 278 5.03 -3.60 18.48
C ILE A 278 6.22 -3.97 17.60
N ARG A 279 7.44 -3.79 18.11
CA ARG A 279 8.66 -4.16 17.38
C ARG A 279 8.80 -5.67 17.35
N VAL A 280 9.13 -6.20 16.18
CA VAL A 280 9.35 -7.62 15.96
C VAL A 280 10.70 -7.81 15.28
N LEU A 281 11.50 -8.73 15.82
CA LEU A 281 12.74 -9.19 15.24
C LEU A 281 12.64 -10.69 14.97
N VAL A 282 13.16 -11.12 13.84
CA VAL A 282 13.12 -12.51 13.41
C VAL A 282 14.51 -12.96 12.96
N ARG A 283 14.94 -14.12 13.47
CA ARG A 283 16.08 -14.88 12.95
C ARG A 283 15.55 -16.15 12.29
N LEU A 284 15.93 -16.35 11.04
CA LEU A 284 15.64 -17.54 10.27
C LEU A 284 16.95 -18.28 10.02
N ALA A 285 16.96 -19.60 10.26
CA ALA A 285 18.04 -20.48 9.86
C ALA A 285 17.49 -21.58 8.96
N PHE A 286 17.82 -21.51 7.67
CA PHE A 286 17.38 -22.45 6.65
C PHE A 286 18.40 -23.57 6.44
N GLY A 287 17.90 -24.76 6.14
CA GLY A 287 18.67 -25.90 5.65
C GLY A 287 17.98 -26.55 4.45
N ILE A 288 18.77 -27.03 3.50
CA ILE A 288 18.28 -27.80 2.35
C ILE A 288 18.99 -29.15 2.26
N ASP A 289 18.21 -30.22 2.19
CA ASP A 289 18.69 -31.57 1.88
C ASP A 289 18.01 -32.10 0.60
N GLY A 290 18.81 -32.37 -0.42
CA GLY A 290 18.31 -32.57 -1.79
C GLY A 290 17.54 -31.34 -2.28
N ARG A 291 16.21 -31.43 -2.27
CA ARG A 291 15.27 -30.32 -2.55
C ARG A 291 14.33 -30.00 -1.39
N GLN A 292 14.41 -30.75 -0.29
CA GLN A 292 13.58 -30.52 0.88
C GLN A 292 14.20 -29.38 1.69
N VAL A 293 13.43 -28.32 1.91
CA VAL A 293 13.84 -27.17 2.73
C VAL A 293 13.13 -27.22 4.07
N ALA A 294 13.88 -26.99 5.13
CA ALA A 294 13.37 -26.73 6.45
C ALA A 294 13.98 -25.44 7.00
N MET A 295 13.31 -24.83 7.95
CA MET A 295 13.81 -23.65 8.63
C MET A 295 13.55 -23.71 10.13
N LYS A 296 14.46 -23.12 10.88
CA LYS A 296 14.22 -22.71 12.27
C LYS A 296 13.83 -21.24 12.27
N LEU A 297 12.67 -20.94 12.83
CA LEU A 297 12.16 -19.60 13.05
C LEU A 297 12.37 -19.23 14.53
N SER A 298 13.04 -18.11 14.78
CA SER A 298 13.13 -17.51 16.12
C SER A 298 12.60 -16.09 16.06
N VAL A 299 11.56 -15.80 16.85
CA VAL A 299 10.89 -14.50 16.90
C VAL A 299 11.09 -13.90 18.28
N ARG A 300 11.42 -12.61 18.33
CA ARG A 300 11.35 -11.79 19.54
C ARG A 300 10.47 -10.58 19.29
N SER A 301 9.71 -10.22 20.31
CA SER A 301 8.94 -8.99 20.35
C SER A 301 8.77 -8.53 21.80
N GLU A 302 8.09 -7.40 22.01
CA GLU A 302 7.76 -6.88 23.35
C GLU A 302 6.49 -7.55 23.93
N ASP A 303 5.84 -8.45 23.19
CA ASP A 303 4.57 -9.10 23.56
C ASP A 303 4.51 -10.55 23.05
N GLN A 304 4.37 -11.51 23.97
CA GLN A 304 4.30 -12.94 23.62
C GLN A 304 3.23 -13.28 22.58
N SER A 305 2.07 -12.61 22.64
CA SER A 305 0.98 -12.85 21.68
C SER A 305 1.37 -12.49 20.24
N ILE A 306 2.24 -11.49 20.07
CA ILE A 306 2.76 -11.09 18.77
C ILE A 306 3.81 -12.10 18.28
N SER A 307 4.68 -12.57 19.18
CA SER A 307 5.62 -13.65 18.83
C SER A 307 4.87 -14.91 18.37
N ASP A 308 3.77 -15.26 19.04
CA ASP A 308 2.90 -16.38 18.67
C ASP A 308 2.23 -16.13 17.31
N ALA A 309 1.65 -14.95 17.09
CA ALA A 309 1.00 -14.59 15.83
C ALA A 309 1.94 -14.68 14.62
N ILE A 310 3.22 -14.29 14.77
CA ILE A 310 4.21 -14.41 13.70
C ILE A 310 4.51 -15.88 13.36
N HIS A 311 4.52 -16.76 14.37
CA HIS A 311 4.64 -18.20 14.15
C HIS A 311 3.40 -18.77 13.44
N ASP A 312 2.20 -18.31 13.80
CA ASP A 312 0.96 -18.76 13.17
C ASP A 312 0.85 -18.30 11.70
N ILE A 313 1.33 -17.10 11.38
CA ILE A 313 1.43 -16.60 10.00
C ILE A 313 2.29 -17.54 9.14
N VAL A 314 3.42 -17.99 9.67
CA VAL A 314 4.32 -18.92 8.96
C VAL A 314 3.74 -20.33 8.88
N ALA A 315 3.02 -20.78 9.90
CA ALA A 315 2.42 -22.11 9.90
C ALA A 315 1.28 -22.25 8.88
N ASN A 316 0.57 -21.15 8.58
CA ASN A 316 -0.60 -21.13 7.71
C ASN A 316 -0.35 -20.52 6.31
N GLY A 317 0.84 -19.96 6.06
CA GLY A 317 1.23 -19.35 4.78
C GLY A 317 2.05 -20.28 3.89
#